data_AF-A0A293MJS2-F1
#
_entry.id   AF-A0A293MJS2-F1
#
_cell.length_a   1.000
_cell.length_b   1.000
_cell.length_c   1.000
_cell.angle_alpha   90.00
_cell.angle_beta   90.00
_cell.angle_gamma   90.00
#
_symmetry.space_group_name_H-M   'P 1'
#
loop_
_entity.id
_entity.type
_entity.pdbx_description
1 polymer ?
#
loop_
_entity_poly.entity_id
_entity_poly.type
_entity_poly.pdbx_seq_one_letter_code
_entity_poly.pdbx_strand_id
1 'polypeptide(L)'
;MEKTSYEVKGHKFIEKFFRQPTFCAYCKEFLWGFGKQGYQCVSCQVAVHKRCHDKFLAKCPGSVKESQTTLYLRERFKIDVPHRFRVHNYMSPTFCDHCGSLLYGLFRQGLKCDQCKVNCHKKCEKQMPNLCGVNQKVLSQVLATVKKEIAATPSSTPTSHRTSTPPESVKSSTQLERLSTLPKTTTPTTPQDATYEALWQAKEGAKPPPSPQPPEVTAESPSEGNERPPVRCRPPATEAEGRIRFRKYDLTDFHLLKVLGKGSFGKVLLAELKASRRCFAIKCLKKDVVLEDDDVECTMVERRVLALGTQHPFLCKLFCTFQSESHLFFVMEFLNGGDLMFHIQQSGRFDQNRARFMAVISCFIFSSLEGSTRIGLGFTRQK
;
A
#
# COMPACT_ATOMS: atom_id res chain seq x y z
N MET A 1 -1.43 29.59 -14.95
CA MET A 1 -2.19 28.72 -14.02
C MET A 1 -1.47 28.68 -12.70
N GLU A 2 -2.03 29.35 -11.69
CA GLU A 2 -1.49 29.40 -10.34
C GLU A 2 -1.57 28.00 -9.73
N LYS A 3 -0.43 27.47 -9.28
CA LYS A 3 -0.35 26.10 -8.76
C LYS A 3 -0.87 26.14 -7.32
N THR A 4 -2.10 25.67 -7.08
CA THR A 4 -2.70 25.62 -5.75
C THR A 4 -1.76 24.86 -4.81
N SER A 5 -1.12 25.58 -3.90
CA SER A 5 -0.19 25.05 -2.91
C SER A 5 -0.83 25.13 -1.54
N TYR A 6 -0.64 24.11 -0.73
CA TYR A 6 -1.18 24.05 0.63
C TYR A 6 -0.04 23.81 1.61
N GLU A 7 -0.15 24.34 2.83
CA GLU A 7 0.93 24.29 3.83
C GLU A 7 0.56 23.38 5.00
N VAL A 8 1.40 22.38 5.26
CA VAL A 8 1.23 21.44 6.38
C VAL A 8 2.56 21.25 7.10
N LYS A 9 2.61 21.59 8.39
CA LYS A 9 3.81 21.44 9.25
C LYS A 9 5.07 22.07 8.63
N GLY A 10 4.89 23.22 7.98
CA GLY A 10 5.94 23.97 7.29
C GLY A 10 6.30 23.47 5.88
N HIS A 11 5.69 22.38 5.41
CA HIS A 11 5.84 21.95 4.01
C HIS A 11 4.83 22.66 3.14
N LYS A 12 5.30 23.44 2.16
CA LYS A 12 4.47 23.97 1.07
C LYS A 12 4.35 22.90 -0.02
N PHE A 13 3.29 22.13 0.03
CA PHE A 13 3.06 21.01 -0.87
C PHE A 13 2.27 21.45 -2.11
N ILE A 14 2.60 20.82 -3.22
CA ILE A 14 1.88 20.93 -4.49
C ILE A 14 1.51 19.54 -4.98
N GLU A 15 0.34 19.42 -5.59
CA GLU A 15 -0.01 18.20 -6.31
C GLU A 15 0.94 17.98 -7.48
N LYS A 16 1.46 16.77 -7.61
CA LYS A 16 2.40 16.40 -8.66
C LYS A 16 2.04 15.09 -9.32
N PHE A 17 2.16 15.08 -10.64
CA PHE A 17 2.25 13.86 -11.43
C PHE A 17 3.71 13.39 -11.48
N PHE A 18 3.99 12.21 -10.95
CA PHE A 18 5.34 11.66 -10.90
C PHE A 18 5.58 10.78 -12.14
N ARG A 19 6.36 11.28 -13.11
CA ARG A 19 6.65 10.56 -14.37
C ARG A 19 7.60 9.37 -14.20
N GLN A 20 8.10 9.16 -12.99
CA GLN A 20 9.04 8.10 -12.65
C GLN A 20 8.58 7.38 -11.38
N PRO A 21 8.97 6.11 -11.20
CA PRO A 21 8.65 5.39 -9.98
C PRO A 21 9.11 6.18 -8.74
N THR A 22 8.16 6.59 -7.91
CA THR A 22 8.41 7.40 -6.71
C THR A 22 7.73 6.75 -5.52
N PHE A 23 8.40 6.69 -4.37
CA PHE A 23 7.86 6.12 -3.13
C PHE A 23 7.56 7.19 -2.08
N CYS A 24 6.51 6.99 -1.30
CA CYS A 24 6.12 7.92 -0.25
C CYS A 24 7.09 7.87 0.94
N ALA A 25 7.59 9.04 1.36
CA ALA A 25 8.51 9.17 2.48
C ALA A 25 7.94 8.68 3.83
N TYR A 26 6.61 8.73 3.99
CA TYR A 26 5.90 8.30 5.22
C TYR A 26 5.62 6.80 5.26
N CYS A 27 4.86 6.27 4.29
CA CYS A 27 4.41 4.88 4.35
C CYS A 27 5.34 3.89 3.64
N LYS A 28 6.31 4.39 2.85
CA LYS A 28 7.25 3.62 2.02
C LYS A 28 6.62 2.85 0.85
N GLU A 29 5.33 3.08 0.60
CA GLU A 29 4.61 2.49 -0.52
C GLU A 29 4.74 3.34 -1.78
N PHE A 30 4.47 2.69 -2.91
CA PHE A 30 4.55 3.30 -4.23
C PHE A 30 3.49 4.40 -4.43
N LEU A 31 3.89 5.54 -4.99
CA LEU A 31 2.97 6.62 -5.42
C LEU A 31 2.39 6.23 -6.79
N TRP A 32 1.30 5.46 -6.77
CA TRP A 32 0.61 4.91 -7.96
C TRP A 32 -0.86 5.33 -7.99
N GLY A 33 -1.40 5.57 -9.21
CA GLY A 33 -2.79 5.98 -9.46
C GLY A 33 -2.96 6.76 -10.77
N PHE A 34 -4.20 7.02 -11.21
CA PHE A 34 -4.50 7.91 -12.34
C PHE A 34 -4.51 9.38 -11.87
N GLY A 35 -3.97 10.32 -12.67
CA GLY A 35 -3.93 11.74 -12.30
C GLY A 35 -2.79 12.11 -11.33
N LYS A 36 -2.90 13.23 -10.60
CA LYS A 36 -1.83 13.73 -9.72
C LYS A 36 -1.65 12.83 -8.49
N GLN A 37 -0.67 11.92 -8.57
CA GLN A 37 -0.50 10.74 -7.69
C GLN A 37 -0.05 11.04 -6.25
N GLY A 38 0.33 12.28 -5.96
CA GLY A 38 0.73 12.65 -4.62
C GLY A 38 1.22 14.09 -4.54
N TYR A 39 1.76 14.40 -3.38
CA TYR A 39 2.23 15.73 -3.05
C TYR A 39 3.74 15.77 -3.01
N GLN A 40 4.31 16.87 -3.50
CA GLN A 40 5.72 17.16 -3.36
C GLN A 40 5.92 18.52 -2.72
N CYS A 41 6.74 18.59 -1.68
CA CYS A 41 7.09 19.87 -1.08
C CYS A 41 7.97 20.66 -2.06
N VAL A 42 7.62 21.92 -2.33
CA VAL A 42 8.45 22.77 -3.20
C VAL A 42 9.80 23.10 -2.58
N SER A 43 9.86 23.21 -1.25
CA SER A 43 11.05 23.63 -0.51
C SER A 43 12.06 22.49 -0.34
N CYS A 44 11.62 21.34 0.18
CA CYS A 44 12.52 20.23 0.49
C CYS A 44 12.41 19.05 -0.48
N GLN A 45 11.50 19.07 -1.46
CA GLN A 45 11.30 18.01 -2.44
C GLN A 45 10.82 16.66 -1.88
N VAL A 46 10.46 16.58 -0.59
CA VAL A 46 9.87 15.36 0.01
C VAL A 46 8.59 14.99 -0.74
N ALA A 47 8.42 13.69 -1.02
CA ALA A 47 7.27 13.15 -1.74
C ALA A 47 6.41 12.28 -0.82
N VAL A 48 5.11 12.56 -0.77
CA VAL A 48 4.15 11.83 0.07
C VAL A 48 2.81 11.61 -0.65
N HIS A 49 2.08 10.55 -0.29
CA HIS A 49 0.71 10.36 -0.80
C HIS A 49 -0.21 11.48 -0.32
N LYS A 50 -1.31 11.67 -1.06
CA LYS A 50 -2.40 12.55 -0.63
C LYS A 50 -2.92 12.21 0.76
N ARG A 51 -3.14 10.95 1.10
CA ARG A 51 -3.54 10.52 2.46
C ARG A 51 -2.45 10.59 3.55
N CYS A 52 -1.19 10.76 3.16
CA CYS A 52 -0.03 10.66 4.07
C CYS A 52 0.50 12.00 4.55
N HIS A 53 0.18 13.10 3.86
CA HIS A 53 0.80 14.41 4.10
C HIS A 53 0.53 14.96 5.51
N ASP A 54 -0.69 14.85 6.02
CA ASP A 54 -1.04 15.27 7.39
C ASP A 54 -0.49 14.35 8.48
N LYS A 55 -0.25 13.08 8.14
CA LYS A 55 0.30 12.06 9.05
C LYS A 55 1.84 12.16 9.13
N PHE A 56 2.50 12.77 8.14
CA PHE A 56 3.94 12.96 8.10
C PHE A 56 4.41 13.91 9.22
N LEU A 57 5.25 13.43 10.13
CA LEU A 57 5.62 14.15 11.36
C LEU A 57 6.82 15.08 11.19
N ALA A 58 7.66 14.82 10.19
CA ALA A 58 8.86 15.58 9.94
C ALA A 58 8.55 17.03 9.49
N LYS A 59 9.19 18.00 10.14
CA LYS A 59 9.15 19.40 9.71
C LYS A 59 9.90 19.59 8.40
N CYS A 60 9.48 20.61 7.65
CA CYS A 60 10.24 21.04 6.50
C CYS A 60 11.53 21.76 6.94
N PRO A 61 12.71 21.34 6.48
CA PRO A 61 13.97 22.06 6.75
C PRO A 61 13.99 23.46 6.11
N GLY A 62 13.09 23.75 5.17
CA GLY A 62 12.93 25.06 4.55
C GLY A 62 11.86 25.95 5.18
N SER A 63 11.31 25.60 6.36
CA SER A 63 10.35 26.45 7.09
C SER A 63 10.95 26.99 8.37
N VAL A 64 10.71 28.28 8.63
CA VAL A 64 11.23 29.03 9.78
C VAL A 64 10.29 28.93 11.01
N LYS A 65 9.08 28.40 10.84
CA LYS A 65 8.06 28.44 11.90
C LYS A 65 8.09 27.17 12.77
N GLU A 66 8.52 27.30 14.02
CA GLU A 66 8.29 26.29 15.05
C GLU A 66 6.91 26.50 15.67
N SER A 67 6.03 25.49 15.62
CA SER A 67 4.74 25.54 16.32
C SER A 67 4.87 25.00 17.75
N GLN A 68 4.01 25.46 18.67
CA GLN A 68 3.99 24.97 20.06
C GLN A 68 3.90 23.44 20.16
N THR A 69 3.13 22.81 19.27
CA THR A 69 3.03 21.34 19.16
C THR A 69 4.37 20.67 18.92
N THR A 70 5.27 21.32 18.18
CA THR A 70 6.56 20.76 17.81
C THR A 70 7.64 20.94 18.87
N LEU A 71 7.52 21.98 19.70
CA LEU A 71 8.35 22.16 20.89
C LEU A 71 7.99 21.09 21.92
N TYR A 72 6.69 20.91 22.21
CA TYR A 72 6.19 19.86 23.09
C TYR A 72 6.66 18.45 22.67
N LEU A 73 6.63 18.16 21.37
CA LEU A 73 7.11 16.89 20.80
C LEU A 73 8.60 16.66 21.03
N ARG A 74 9.42 17.67 20.74
CA ARG A 74 10.88 17.61 20.96
C ARG A 74 11.21 17.42 22.43
N GLU A 75 10.57 18.18 23.32
CA GLU A 75 10.82 18.20 24.75
C GLU A 75 10.41 16.88 25.44
N ARG A 76 9.24 16.33 25.10
CA ARG A 76 8.71 15.14 25.80
C ARG A 76 9.24 13.81 25.29
N PHE A 77 9.54 13.70 24.00
CA PHE A 77 9.87 12.42 23.37
C PHE A 77 11.31 12.35 22.83
N LYS A 78 12.12 13.41 23.01
CA LYS A 78 13.52 13.48 22.53
C LYS A 78 13.66 13.10 21.04
N ILE A 79 12.72 13.58 20.22
CA ILE A 79 12.55 13.19 18.80
C ILE A 79 13.52 13.95 17.86
N ASP A 80 14.77 14.14 18.27
CA ASP A 80 15.78 14.88 17.49
C ASP A 80 17.08 14.10 17.41
N VAL A 81 16.99 12.87 16.87
CA VAL A 81 18.13 11.99 16.70
C VAL A 81 18.55 12.01 15.24
N PRO A 82 19.69 12.64 14.89
CA PRO A 82 20.15 12.72 13.51
C PRO A 82 20.54 11.34 12.98
N HIS A 83 20.36 11.15 11.67
CA HIS A 83 20.83 9.94 11.00
C HIS A 83 22.35 9.94 10.85
N ARG A 84 22.99 8.81 11.18
CA ARG A 84 24.41 8.59 10.88
C ARG A 84 24.58 7.96 9.50
N PHE A 85 24.67 8.81 8.48
CA PHE A 85 24.80 8.40 7.09
C PHE A 85 26.23 7.99 6.71
N ARG A 86 26.34 6.94 5.88
CA ARG A 86 27.58 6.52 5.23
C ARG A 86 27.34 6.29 3.75
N VAL A 87 28.33 6.58 2.92
CA VAL A 87 28.28 6.27 1.49
C VAL A 87 28.11 4.76 1.31
N HIS A 88 27.14 4.35 0.49
CA HIS A 88 26.81 2.95 0.26
C HIS A 88 26.73 2.63 -1.24
N ASN A 89 27.19 1.43 -1.59
CA ASN A 89 27.05 0.87 -2.93
C ASN A 89 25.84 -0.06 -2.93
N TYR A 90 24.79 0.32 -3.66
CA TYR A 90 23.57 -0.46 -3.81
C TYR A 90 23.73 -1.42 -5.00
N MET A 91 23.49 -2.71 -4.76
CA MET A 91 23.55 -3.77 -5.79
C MET A 91 22.22 -3.96 -6.52
N SER A 92 21.15 -3.30 -6.04
CA SER A 92 19.81 -3.35 -6.61
C SER A 92 19.21 -1.95 -6.71
N PRO A 93 18.24 -1.72 -7.62
CA PRO A 93 17.50 -0.46 -7.70
C PRO A 93 16.94 -0.09 -6.32
N THR A 94 17.43 1.02 -5.75
CA THR A 94 17.06 1.48 -4.40
C THR A 94 16.60 2.92 -4.47
N PHE A 95 15.57 3.27 -3.71
CA PHE A 95 14.93 4.58 -3.75
C PHE A 95 15.31 5.41 -2.53
N CYS A 96 15.36 6.73 -2.72
CA CYS A 96 15.59 7.69 -1.66
C CYS A 96 14.35 7.79 -0.77
N ASP A 97 14.54 7.61 0.54
CA ASP A 97 13.50 7.68 1.57
C ASP A 97 12.95 9.09 1.82
N HIS A 98 13.56 10.11 1.20
CA HIS A 98 13.16 11.51 1.28
C HIS A 98 12.35 11.95 0.06
N CYS A 99 12.98 12.01 -1.12
CA CYS A 99 12.34 12.48 -2.34
C CYS A 99 11.62 11.37 -3.12
N GLY A 100 11.70 10.12 -2.65
CA GLY A 100 11.05 8.96 -3.25
C GLY A 100 11.67 8.45 -4.54
N SER A 101 12.63 9.17 -5.12
CA SER A 101 13.20 8.88 -6.45
C SER A 101 14.37 7.91 -6.39
N LEU A 102 14.66 7.24 -7.50
CA LEU A 102 15.74 6.24 -7.60
C LEU A 102 17.12 6.83 -7.28
N LEU A 103 17.95 6.07 -6.57
CA LEU A 103 19.36 6.35 -6.35
C LEU A 103 20.15 5.94 -7.60
N TYR A 104 20.39 6.91 -8.49
CA TYR A 104 21.06 6.66 -9.78
C TYR A 104 22.59 6.49 -9.64
N GLY A 105 23.16 5.61 -10.47
CA GLY A 105 24.61 5.42 -10.61
C GLY A 105 25.06 3.94 -10.52
N LEU A 106 26.26 3.65 -11.02
CA LEU A 106 26.86 2.29 -10.96
C LEU A 106 27.55 2.01 -9.62
N PHE A 107 28.09 3.04 -8.96
CA PHE A 107 28.74 2.94 -7.64
C PHE A 107 28.44 4.18 -6.79
N ARG A 108 28.44 4.03 -5.47
CA ARG A 108 28.24 5.10 -4.47
C ARG A 108 27.01 5.97 -4.75
N GLN A 109 25.91 5.33 -5.12
CA GLN A 109 24.67 5.97 -5.59
C GLN A 109 24.01 6.86 -4.54
N GLY A 110 24.26 6.57 -3.25
CA GLY A 110 23.65 7.30 -2.17
C GLY A 110 24.31 7.04 -0.82
N LEU A 111 23.58 7.43 0.21
CA LEU A 111 23.92 7.28 1.61
C LEU A 111 22.96 6.30 2.26
N LYS A 112 23.44 5.53 3.23
CA LYS A 112 22.66 4.64 4.07
C LYS A 112 22.94 4.93 5.53
N CYS A 113 21.89 5.06 6.34
CA CYS A 113 22.05 5.23 7.78
C CYS A 113 22.51 3.92 8.41
N ASP A 114 23.56 3.95 9.24
CA ASP A 114 24.08 2.74 9.88
C ASP A 114 23.17 2.19 11.00
N GLN A 115 22.36 3.05 11.64
CA GLN A 115 21.41 2.66 12.68
C GLN A 115 20.09 2.13 12.08
N CYS A 116 19.30 3.00 11.46
CA CYS A 116 17.93 2.67 11.04
C CYS A 116 17.79 2.27 9.56
N LYS A 117 18.91 2.14 8.84
CA LYS A 117 18.99 1.62 7.46
C LYS A 117 18.21 2.40 6.38
N VAL A 118 17.73 3.60 6.67
CA VAL A 118 17.15 4.48 5.65
C VAL A 118 18.20 4.90 4.63
N ASN A 119 17.77 5.07 3.39
CA ASN A 119 18.59 5.34 2.22
C ASN A 119 18.26 6.73 1.68
N CYS A 120 19.24 7.56 1.36
CA CYS A 120 18.96 8.86 0.75
C CYS A 120 20.02 9.24 -0.29
N HIS A 121 19.67 10.18 -1.20
CA HIS A 121 20.68 10.79 -2.06
C HIS A 121 21.65 11.61 -1.21
N LYS A 122 22.89 11.77 -1.68
CA LYS A 122 23.87 12.71 -1.08
C LYS A 122 23.31 14.12 -0.96
N LYS A 123 22.60 14.60 -1.99
CA LYS A 123 21.93 15.92 -1.98
C LYS A 123 20.75 16.03 -1.01
N CYS A 124 20.13 14.90 -0.66
CA CYS A 124 18.97 14.87 0.23
C CYS A 124 19.37 14.72 1.70
N GLU A 125 20.66 14.49 2.00
CA GLU A 125 21.17 14.29 3.37
C GLU A 125 20.75 15.42 4.31
N LYS A 126 21.01 16.67 3.92
CA LYS A 126 20.66 17.86 4.71
C LYS A 126 19.16 18.09 4.85
N GLN A 127 18.35 17.43 4.03
CA GLN A 127 16.90 17.58 4.04
C GLN A 127 16.21 16.45 4.81
N MET A 128 16.96 15.41 5.22
CA MET A 128 16.44 14.31 6.01
C MET A 128 16.09 14.80 7.42
N PRO A 129 14.93 14.40 7.96
CA PRO A 129 14.56 14.78 9.32
C PRO A 129 15.37 14.01 10.36
N ASN A 130 15.60 14.62 11.52
CA ASN A 130 16.31 14.00 12.65
C ASN A 130 15.40 13.03 13.43
N LEU A 131 14.91 12.01 12.74
CA LEU A 131 13.98 11.00 13.27
C LEU A 131 14.59 9.60 13.23
N CYS A 132 15.90 9.49 13.44
CA CYS A 132 16.60 8.21 13.35
C CYS A 132 16.06 7.22 14.39
N GLY A 133 15.68 6.02 13.93
CA GLY A 133 15.15 4.95 14.79
C GLY A 133 13.68 5.14 15.20
N VAL A 134 13.01 6.21 14.76
CA VAL A 134 11.62 6.49 15.14
C VAL A 134 10.64 5.91 14.11
N ASN A 135 9.66 5.13 14.57
CA ASN A 135 8.55 4.67 13.73
C ASN A 135 7.48 5.77 13.61
N GLN A 136 7.47 6.48 12.49
CA GLN A 136 6.55 7.60 12.25
C GLN A 136 5.06 7.18 12.29
N LYS A 137 4.70 5.92 11.98
CA LYS A 137 3.31 5.45 12.01
C LYS A 137 2.79 5.29 13.43
N VAL A 138 3.60 4.66 14.29
CA VAL A 138 3.24 4.48 15.71
C VAL A 138 3.17 5.84 16.41
N LEU A 139 4.16 6.69 16.15
CA LEU A 139 4.20 8.01 16.76
C LEU A 139 3.01 8.88 16.33
N SER A 140 2.60 8.84 15.06
CA SER A 140 1.45 9.64 14.60
C SER A 140 0.13 9.21 15.26
N GLN A 141 -0.03 7.91 15.56
CA GLN A 141 -1.19 7.37 16.28
C GLN A 141 -1.20 7.78 17.77
N VAL A 142 -0.06 7.70 18.45
CA VAL A 142 0.07 8.14 19.84
C VAL A 142 -0.27 9.62 19.96
N LEU A 143 0.24 10.45 19.04
CA LEU A 143 -0.04 11.88 19.03
C LEU A 143 -1.49 12.22 18.71
N ALA A 144 -2.14 11.45 17.85
CA ALA A 144 -3.56 11.60 17.61
C ALA A 144 -4.39 11.30 18.88
N THR A 145 -3.95 10.35 19.70
CA THR A 145 -4.61 9.99 20.97
C THR A 145 -4.44 11.08 22.02
N VAL A 146 -3.20 11.54 22.24
CA VAL A 146 -2.91 12.63 23.19
C VAL A 146 -3.65 13.92 22.83
N LYS A 147 -3.75 14.26 21.54
CA LYS A 147 -4.53 15.43 21.10
C LYS A 147 -6.02 15.30 21.45
N LYS A 148 -6.59 14.09 21.36
CA LYS A 148 -7.99 13.83 21.74
C LYS A 148 -8.19 13.94 23.25
N GLU A 149 -7.25 13.47 24.06
CA GLU A 149 -7.30 13.59 25.53
C GLU A 149 -7.24 15.05 25.99
N ILE A 150 -6.33 15.84 25.40
CA ILE A 150 -6.21 17.28 25.69
C ILE A 150 -7.46 18.04 25.24
N ALA A 151 -8.06 17.66 24.10
CA ALA A 151 -9.28 18.28 23.61
C ALA A 151 -10.55 17.87 24.39
N ALA A 152 -10.52 16.75 25.12
CA ALA A 152 -11.64 16.23 25.90
C ALA A 152 -11.70 16.74 27.35
N THR A 153 -10.73 17.56 27.78
CA THR A 153 -10.70 18.11 29.15
C THR A 153 -11.19 19.56 29.16
N PRO A 154 -12.34 19.90 29.79
CA PRO A 154 -12.77 21.28 29.91
C PRO A 154 -11.87 22.02 30.91
N SER A 155 -11.52 23.26 30.57
CA SER A 155 -10.71 24.17 31.37
C SER A 155 -11.23 24.34 32.80
N SER A 156 -10.47 23.91 33.79
CA SER A 156 -10.38 24.62 35.07
C SER A 156 -8.96 25.14 35.22
N THR A 157 -8.83 26.46 35.21
CA THR A 157 -7.64 27.25 35.50
C THR A 157 -6.89 26.71 36.71
N PRO A 158 -5.55 26.81 36.73
CA PRO A 158 -4.95 27.32 37.95
C PRO A 158 -3.93 28.43 37.68
N THR A 159 -4.07 29.41 38.56
CA THR A 159 -3.29 30.60 38.80
C THR A 159 -1.78 30.32 38.90
N SER A 160 -1.01 31.28 38.37
CA SER A 160 0.41 31.47 38.60
C SER A 160 0.83 31.23 40.05
N HIS A 161 1.78 30.33 40.29
CA HIS A 161 2.85 30.55 41.27
C HIS A 161 4.12 29.80 40.87
N ARG A 162 5.20 30.58 40.77
CA ARG A 162 6.59 30.17 40.62
C ARG A 162 7.14 29.85 42.01
N THR A 163 7.68 28.67 42.27
CA THR A 163 8.79 28.47 43.22
C THR A 163 9.57 27.19 42.91
N SER A 164 10.86 27.27 43.20
CA SER A 164 11.99 26.41 42.90
C SER A 164 12.13 25.13 43.74
N THR A 165 13.03 24.27 43.26
CA THR A 165 13.83 23.19 43.92
C THR A 165 13.37 21.72 43.85
N PRO A 166 14.33 20.76 43.70
CA PRO A 166 14.08 19.34 43.38
C PRO A 166 14.07 18.43 44.63
N PRO A 167 13.55 17.18 44.54
CA PRO A 167 14.47 16.06 44.76
C PRO A 167 14.19 14.75 43.97
N GLU A 168 15.30 14.06 43.72
CA GLU A 168 15.58 12.62 43.82
C GLU A 168 14.71 11.51 43.20
N SER A 169 15.46 10.65 42.50
CA SER A 169 15.28 9.23 42.18
C SER A 169 14.28 8.41 42.99
N VAL A 170 13.31 7.78 42.30
CA VAL A 170 12.75 6.48 42.70
C VAL A 170 12.57 5.58 41.47
N LYS A 171 12.84 4.29 41.71
CA LYS A 171 13.11 3.20 40.77
C LYS A 171 11.88 2.69 40.01
N SER A 172 12.23 2.03 38.91
CA SER A 172 11.50 1.10 38.06
C SER A 172 10.35 0.29 38.68
N SER A 173 9.41 -0.05 37.79
CA SER A 173 8.69 -1.32 37.64
C SER A 173 7.22 -1.36 38.08
N THR A 174 6.45 -2.04 37.21
CA THR A 174 5.08 -2.56 37.37
C THR A 174 3.92 -1.58 37.23
N GLN A 175 3.52 -1.30 35.98
CA GLN A 175 2.11 -1.12 35.61
C GLN A 175 1.95 -1.20 34.08
N LEU A 176 2.23 -2.38 33.53
CA LEU A 176 1.90 -2.72 32.14
C LEU A 176 1.03 -3.97 32.13
N GLU A 177 -0.08 -3.97 32.87
CA GLU A 177 -1.04 -5.07 32.89
C GLU A 177 -2.37 -4.65 33.53
N ARG A 178 -3.06 -3.70 32.87
CA ARG A 178 -4.51 -3.49 32.97
C ARG A 178 -4.87 -2.27 32.14
N LEU A 179 -5.26 -2.48 30.90
CA LEU A 179 -6.15 -1.63 30.09
C LEU A 179 -6.43 -2.40 28.79
N SER A 180 -6.93 -3.62 28.95
CA SER A 180 -7.36 -4.52 27.88
C SER A 180 -8.82 -4.88 28.11
N THR A 181 -9.70 -3.89 28.25
CA THR A 181 -11.14 -4.06 28.06
C THR A 181 -11.86 -2.70 28.12
N LEU A 182 -12.24 -2.18 26.95
CA LEU A 182 -13.38 -1.28 26.82
C LEU A 182 -14.18 -1.67 25.56
N PRO A 183 -15.52 -1.52 25.59
CA PRO A 183 -16.43 -2.24 24.70
C PRO A 183 -16.54 -1.53 23.35
N LYS A 184 -16.50 -2.31 22.26
CA LYS A 184 -16.89 -1.81 20.93
C LYS A 184 -18.40 -1.80 20.82
N THR A 185 -18.97 -0.62 20.56
CA THR A 185 -20.37 -0.43 20.18
C THR A 185 -20.63 -1.20 18.88
N THR A 186 -21.44 -2.25 18.96
CA THR A 186 -21.83 -3.11 17.84
C THR A 186 -23.05 -2.53 17.13
N THR A 187 -22.89 -2.11 15.89
CA THR A 187 -23.98 -2.09 14.91
C THR A 187 -24.27 -3.52 14.44
N PRO A 188 -25.52 -3.85 14.03
CA PRO A 188 -25.85 -5.21 13.63
C PRO A 188 -25.09 -5.55 12.35
N THR A 189 -24.20 -6.53 12.44
CA THR A 189 -23.40 -7.03 11.31
C THR A 189 -24.19 -8.13 10.61
N THR A 190 -24.49 -7.95 9.33
CA THR A 190 -25.11 -8.98 8.48
C THR A 190 -24.20 -10.23 8.44
N PRO A 191 -24.72 -11.47 8.37
CA PRO A 191 -23.90 -12.71 8.41
C PRO A 191 -22.76 -12.76 7.38
N GLN A 192 -22.92 -12.01 6.27
CA GLN A 192 -21.98 -11.91 5.16
C GLN A 192 -20.72 -11.09 5.50
N ASP A 193 -20.85 -9.99 6.25
CA ASP A 193 -19.71 -9.14 6.66
C ASP A 193 -18.90 -9.78 7.78
N ALA A 194 -19.56 -10.54 8.67
CA ALA A 194 -18.89 -11.30 9.73
C ALA A 194 -17.97 -12.40 9.15
N THR A 195 -18.42 -13.07 8.09
CA THR A 195 -17.62 -14.09 7.38
C THR A 195 -16.36 -13.47 6.77
N TYR A 196 -16.48 -12.26 6.21
CA TYR A 196 -15.35 -11.52 5.66
C TYR A 196 -14.39 -11.01 6.74
N GLU A 197 -14.87 -10.37 7.81
CA GLU A 197 -14.00 -9.84 8.87
C GLU A 197 -13.29 -10.98 9.62
N ALA A 198 -13.96 -12.10 9.85
CA ALA A 198 -13.32 -13.30 10.41
C ALA A 198 -12.19 -13.81 9.50
N LEU A 199 -12.41 -13.88 8.18
CA LEU A 199 -11.38 -14.28 7.20
C LEU A 199 -10.27 -13.23 7.03
N TRP A 200 -10.61 -11.94 7.15
CA TRP A 200 -9.67 -10.82 7.09
C TRP A 200 -8.69 -10.88 8.26
N GLN A 201 -9.17 -11.25 9.46
CA GLN A 201 -8.38 -11.36 10.69
C GLN A 201 -7.64 -12.71 10.82
N ALA A 202 -8.27 -13.83 10.46
CA ALA A 202 -7.70 -15.18 10.63
C ALA A 202 -6.41 -15.43 9.83
N LYS A 203 -6.18 -14.71 8.72
CA LYS A 203 -4.96 -14.85 7.90
C LYS A 203 -3.91 -13.75 8.11
N GLU A 204 -4.08 -12.86 9.10
CA GLU A 204 -3.03 -11.92 9.54
C GLU A 204 -1.96 -12.60 10.42
N GLY A 205 -2.28 -13.76 11.03
CA GLY A 205 -1.42 -14.45 12.01
C GLY A 205 -0.63 -15.67 11.50
N ALA A 206 -0.78 -16.09 10.24
CA ALA A 206 -0.16 -17.32 9.73
C ALA A 206 1.19 -17.05 9.04
N LYS A 207 2.28 -17.66 9.54
CA LYS A 207 3.60 -17.70 8.89
C LYS A 207 3.49 -18.42 7.54
N PRO A 208 4.15 -17.96 6.46
CA PRO A 208 4.10 -18.65 5.17
C PRO A 208 4.77 -20.03 5.27
N PRO A 209 4.16 -21.12 4.76
CA PRO A 209 4.87 -22.38 4.57
C PRO A 209 5.91 -22.25 3.46
N PRO A 210 7.02 -23.01 3.51
CA PRO A 210 8.03 -23.01 2.46
C PRO A 210 7.44 -23.48 1.13
N SER A 211 7.88 -22.86 0.03
CA SER A 211 7.48 -23.21 -1.34
C SER A 211 7.85 -24.68 -1.66
N PRO A 212 7.00 -25.42 -2.40
CA PRO A 212 7.33 -26.78 -2.81
C PRO A 212 8.49 -26.77 -3.83
N GLN A 213 9.50 -27.61 -3.57
CA GLN A 213 10.48 -28.02 -4.58
C GLN A 213 9.85 -29.05 -5.53
N PRO A 214 10.28 -29.14 -6.81
CA PRO A 214 9.73 -30.10 -7.76
C PRO A 214 10.06 -31.55 -7.35
N PRO A 215 9.14 -32.52 -7.52
CA PRO A 215 9.33 -33.88 -7.02
C PRO A 215 10.21 -34.72 -7.95
N GLU A 216 11.12 -35.46 -7.33
CA GLU A 216 11.83 -36.60 -7.89
C GLU A 216 10.92 -37.83 -7.87
N VAL A 217 11.03 -38.68 -8.89
CA VAL A 217 10.11 -39.77 -9.22
C VAL A 217 10.38 -40.96 -8.32
N THR A 218 9.37 -41.47 -7.60
CA THR A 218 9.25 -42.91 -7.27
C THR A 218 7.80 -43.23 -6.93
N ALA A 219 7.32 -44.37 -7.42
CA ALA A 219 5.96 -44.86 -7.32
C ALA A 219 5.82 -45.81 -6.12
N GLU A 220 4.71 -45.73 -5.38
CA GLU A 220 4.05 -46.86 -4.70
C GLU A 220 2.71 -46.44 -4.05
N SER A 221 1.80 -47.41 -3.89
CA SER A 221 0.33 -47.28 -3.76
C SER A 221 -0.17 -47.47 -2.29
N PRO A 222 -1.49 -47.52 -1.98
CA PRO A 222 -2.16 -46.55 -1.12
C PRO A 222 -2.60 -47.06 0.27
N SER A 223 -2.78 -46.15 1.24
CA SER A 223 -3.58 -46.36 2.45
C SER A 223 -4.59 -45.24 2.65
N GLU A 224 -5.84 -45.64 2.91
CA GLU A 224 -7.04 -44.83 3.02
C GLU A 224 -6.95 -43.76 4.13
N GLY A 225 -7.24 -42.52 3.76
CA GLY A 225 -7.40 -41.38 4.64
C GLY A 225 -8.18 -40.28 3.92
N ASN A 226 -9.20 -39.74 4.59
CA ASN A 226 -10.21 -38.84 4.04
C ASN A 226 -9.69 -37.42 3.76
N GLU A 227 -8.66 -37.28 2.93
CA GLU A 227 -8.16 -35.98 2.45
C GLU A 227 -8.77 -35.66 1.08
N ARG A 228 -9.38 -34.47 0.96
CA ARG A 228 -9.78 -33.94 -0.35
C ARG A 228 -8.53 -33.91 -1.25
N PRO A 229 -8.62 -34.41 -2.50
CA PRO A 229 -7.48 -34.40 -3.41
C PRO A 229 -6.95 -32.97 -3.60
N PRO A 230 -5.63 -32.79 -3.82
CA PRO A 230 -5.05 -31.47 -4.06
C PRO A 230 -5.78 -30.80 -5.22
N VAL A 231 -6.25 -29.57 -4.99
CA VAL A 231 -7.05 -28.79 -5.94
C VAL A 231 -6.29 -28.70 -7.27
N ARG A 232 -6.69 -29.51 -8.26
CA ARG A 232 -6.23 -29.35 -9.65
C ARG A 232 -6.89 -28.09 -10.19
N CYS A 233 -6.20 -26.96 -10.08
CA CYS A 233 -6.62 -25.69 -10.66
C CYS A 233 -6.86 -25.88 -12.16
N ARG A 234 -8.13 -25.90 -12.60
CA ARG A 234 -8.44 -25.88 -14.03
C ARG A 234 -8.10 -24.46 -14.55
N PRO A 235 -7.22 -24.33 -15.56
CA PRO A 235 -6.99 -23.04 -16.21
C PRO A 235 -8.31 -22.45 -16.69
N PRO A 236 -8.45 -21.12 -16.79
CA PRO A 236 -9.61 -20.53 -17.44
C PRO A 236 -9.70 -21.08 -18.88
N ALA A 237 -10.73 -21.88 -19.15
CA ALA A 237 -10.89 -22.55 -20.44
C ALA A 237 -11.00 -21.54 -21.59
N THR A 238 -10.36 -21.88 -22.70
CA THR A 238 -10.45 -21.22 -24.00
C THR A 238 -11.90 -21.23 -24.47
N GLU A 239 -12.51 -20.04 -24.54
CA GLU A 239 -13.65 -19.52 -25.35
C GLU A 239 -14.89 -20.38 -25.70
N ALA A 240 -14.98 -21.67 -25.37
CA ALA A 240 -16.05 -22.56 -25.85
C ALA A 240 -17.11 -22.94 -24.80
N GLU A 241 -16.90 -22.72 -23.50
CA GLU A 241 -17.91 -23.04 -22.48
C GLU A 241 -18.76 -21.81 -22.14
N GLY A 242 -19.87 -21.67 -22.88
CA GLY A 242 -21.14 -21.10 -22.44
C GLY A 242 -21.09 -19.73 -21.73
N ARG A 243 -21.54 -18.70 -22.45
CA ARG A 243 -22.11 -17.46 -21.90
C ARG A 243 -22.81 -17.72 -20.55
N ILE A 244 -22.11 -17.51 -19.43
CA ILE A 244 -22.75 -17.32 -18.13
C ILE A 244 -23.34 -15.91 -18.12
N ARG A 245 -24.31 -15.68 -19.00
CA ARG A 245 -25.00 -14.41 -19.09
C ARG A 245 -26.12 -14.45 -18.05
N PHE A 246 -26.08 -13.47 -17.16
CA PHE A 246 -27.14 -13.07 -16.22
C PHE A 246 -27.23 -13.74 -14.84
N ARG A 247 -26.19 -14.42 -14.34
CA ARG A 247 -26.14 -14.76 -12.89
C ARG A 247 -25.50 -13.62 -12.12
N LYS A 248 -26.18 -13.11 -11.09
CA LYS A 248 -25.60 -12.21 -10.08
C LYS A 248 -24.73 -13.05 -9.15
N TYR A 249 -23.45 -12.71 -9.05
CA TYR A 249 -22.50 -13.39 -8.18
C TYR A 249 -22.34 -12.64 -6.87
N ASP A 250 -22.04 -13.38 -5.81
CA ASP A 250 -21.55 -12.84 -4.54
C ASP A 250 -20.37 -13.68 -4.00
N LEU A 251 -19.82 -13.29 -2.85
CA LEU A 251 -18.69 -14.03 -2.26
C LEU A 251 -19.03 -15.47 -1.87
N THR A 252 -20.30 -15.78 -1.59
CA THR A 252 -20.72 -17.12 -1.17
C THR A 252 -20.64 -18.12 -2.29
N ASP A 253 -20.61 -17.67 -3.55
CA ASP A 253 -20.37 -18.52 -4.73
C ASP A 253 -18.91 -19.01 -4.82
N PHE A 254 -17.99 -18.47 -4.01
CA PHE A 254 -16.56 -18.77 -4.10
C PHE A 254 -16.01 -19.46 -2.85
N HIS A 255 -15.06 -20.37 -3.03
CA HIS A 255 -14.17 -20.85 -1.97
C HIS A 255 -12.89 -19.99 -1.96
N LEU A 256 -12.65 -19.26 -0.86
CA LEU A 256 -11.45 -18.42 -0.73
C LEU A 256 -10.25 -19.26 -0.29
N LEU A 257 -9.24 -19.37 -1.16
CA LEU A 257 -8.11 -20.29 -0.99
C LEU A 257 -6.92 -19.59 -0.32
N LYS A 258 -6.37 -18.53 -0.93
CA LYS A 258 -5.09 -17.93 -0.51
C LYS A 258 -5.07 -16.42 -0.74
N VAL A 259 -4.35 -15.67 0.12
CA VAL A 259 -4.05 -14.26 -0.16
C VAL A 259 -2.90 -14.20 -1.16
N LEU A 260 -3.14 -13.60 -2.33
CA LEU A 260 -2.14 -13.42 -3.39
C LEU A 260 -1.37 -12.11 -3.23
N GLY A 261 -2.03 -11.05 -2.73
CA GLY A 261 -1.40 -9.76 -2.53
C GLY A 261 -2.15 -8.90 -1.52
N LYS A 262 -1.40 -8.03 -0.83
CA LYS A 262 -1.95 -6.96 0.01
C LYS A 262 -1.50 -5.63 -0.61
N GLY A 263 -2.43 -4.72 -0.83
CA GLY A 263 -2.17 -3.40 -1.41
C GLY A 263 -2.76 -2.27 -0.58
N SER A 264 -2.54 -1.03 -1.02
CA SER A 264 -3.00 0.19 -0.36
C SER A 264 -4.51 0.27 -0.15
N PHE A 265 -5.28 -0.36 -1.04
CA PHE A 265 -6.74 -0.26 -1.10
C PHE A 265 -7.46 -1.54 -0.68
N GLY A 266 -6.71 -2.62 -0.41
CA GLY A 266 -7.30 -3.90 -0.03
C GLY A 266 -6.43 -5.13 -0.32
N LYS A 267 -7.07 -6.27 -0.53
CA LYS A 267 -6.43 -7.58 -0.68
C LYS A 267 -6.83 -8.22 -2.01
N VAL A 268 -5.92 -9.02 -2.57
CA VAL A 268 -6.21 -9.90 -3.70
C VAL A 268 -6.18 -11.33 -3.20
N LEU A 269 -7.25 -12.06 -3.45
CA LEU A 269 -7.46 -13.44 -2.99
C LEU A 269 -7.53 -14.38 -4.18
N LEU A 270 -6.85 -15.52 -4.10
CA LEU A 270 -7.11 -16.68 -4.92
C LEU A 270 -8.40 -17.32 -4.44
N ALA A 271 -9.35 -17.52 -5.34
CA ALA A 271 -10.63 -18.12 -5.04
C ALA A 271 -11.06 -19.10 -6.13
N GLU A 272 -11.83 -20.11 -5.76
CA GLU A 272 -12.37 -21.12 -6.66
C GLU A 272 -13.89 -20.96 -6.74
N LEU A 273 -14.43 -20.83 -7.95
CA LEU A 273 -15.87 -20.76 -8.17
C LEU A 273 -16.51 -22.13 -7.90
N LYS A 274 -17.43 -22.21 -6.93
CA LYS A 274 -18.05 -23.46 -6.46
C LYS A 274 -18.67 -24.29 -7.58
N ALA A 275 -19.36 -23.62 -8.50
CA ALA A 275 -20.12 -24.28 -9.56
C ALA A 275 -19.23 -24.94 -10.63
N SER A 276 -18.03 -24.41 -10.89
CA SER A 276 -17.21 -24.83 -12.03
C SER A 276 -15.80 -25.28 -11.66
N ARG A 277 -15.41 -25.17 -10.39
CA ARG A 277 -14.04 -25.47 -9.91
C ARG A 277 -12.96 -24.60 -10.58
N ARG A 278 -13.35 -23.50 -11.23
CA ARG A 278 -12.42 -22.56 -11.90
C ARG A 278 -11.82 -21.59 -10.90
N CYS A 279 -10.52 -21.35 -11.02
CA CYS A 279 -9.79 -20.43 -10.16
C CYS A 279 -9.79 -19.01 -10.71
N PHE A 280 -9.93 -18.04 -9.81
CA PHE A 280 -9.98 -16.61 -10.07
C PHE A 280 -9.16 -15.83 -9.04
N ALA A 281 -8.72 -14.64 -9.41
CA ALA A 281 -8.17 -13.65 -8.51
C ALA A 281 -9.27 -12.62 -8.17
N ILE A 282 -9.68 -12.55 -6.91
CA ILE A 282 -10.67 -11.60 -6.42
C ILE A 282 -9.95 -10.44 -5.73
N LYS A 283 -10.01 -9.25 -6.33
CA LYS A 283 -9.54 -8.01 -5.70
C LYS A 283 -10.67 -7.42 -4.86
N CYS A 284 -10.44 -7.35 -3.55
CA CYS A 284 -11.37 -6.85 -2.54
C CYS A 284 -10.92 -5.46 -2.10
N LEU A 285 -11.72 -4.43 -2.33
CA LEU A 285 -11.45 -3.03 -1.97
C LEU A 285 -12.39 -2.57 -0.86
N LYS A 286 -11.86 -1.93 0.19
CA LYS A 286 -12.66 -1.34 1.27
C LYS A 286 -13.28 -0.03 0.80
N LYS A 287 -14.61 0.11 0.86
CA LYS A 287 -15.28 1.34 0.40
C LYS A 287 -14.83 2.57 1.19
N ASP A 288 -14.72 2.46 2.51
CA ASP A 288 -14.28 3.56 3.36
C ASP A 288 -12.86 4.03 3.00
N VAL A 289 -11.97 3.10 2.62
CA VAL A 289 -10.61 3.44 2.18
C VAL A 289 -10.64 4.09 0.80
N VAL A 290 -11.47 3.60 -0.12
CA VAL A 290 -11.65 4.22 -1.46
C VAL A 290 -12.20 5.65 -1.33
N LEU A 291 -13.11 5.88 -0.38
CA LEU A 291 -13.67 7.20 -0.08
C LEU A 291 -12.66 8.11 0.64
N GLU A 292 -11.93 7.62 1.66
CA GLU A 292 -10.89 8.39 2.37
C GLU A 292 -9.79 8.84 1.40
N ASP A 293 -9.45 8.01 0.41
CA ASP A 293 -8.39 8.27 -0.56
C ASP A 293 -8.87 9.05 -1.81
N ASP A 294 -10.16 9.39 -1.91
CA ASP A 294 -10.77 10.06 -3.08
C ASP A 294 -10.56 9.30 -4.41
N ASP A 295 -10.57 7.96 -4.35
CA ASP A 295 -10.22 7.06 -5.45
C ASP A 295 -11.46 6.42 -6.13
N VAL A 296 -12.63 7.03 -5.96
CA VAL A 296 -13.90 6.54 -6.55
C VAL A 296 -13.81 6.51 -8.08
N GLU A 297 -13.37 7.62 -8.69
CA GLU A 297 -13.24 7.71 -10.15
C GLU A 297 -12.17 6.75 -10.68
N CYS A 298 -11.03 6.63 -10.00
CA CYS A 298 -9.99 5.65 -10.33
C CYS A 298 -10.55 4.22 -10.34
N THR A 299 -11.35 3.87 -9.34
CA THR A 299 -11.98 2.55 -9.23
C THR A 299 -12.99 2.32 -10.36
N MET A 300 -13.75 3.34 -10.75
CA MET A 300 -14.71 3.26 -11.85
C MET A 300 -14.03 3.16 -13.21
N VAL A 301 -12.92 3.87 -13.42
CA VAL A 301 -12.07 3.76 -14.61
C VAL A 301 -11.45 2.37 -14.69
N GLU A 302 -10.92 1.83 -13.59
CA GLU A 302 -10.36 0.47 -13.56
C GLU A 302 -11.41 -0.55 -14.00
N ARG A 303 -12.64 -0.47 -13.47
CA ARG A 303 -13.76 -1.33 -13.89
C ARG A 303 -14.05 -1.22 -15.39
N ARG A 304 -14.10 0.01 -15.93
CA ARG A 304 -14.36 0.23 -17.37
C ARG A 304 -13.26 -0.36 -18.23
N VAL A 305 -11.99 -0.10 -17.90
CA VAL A 305 -10.83 -0.60 -18.64
C VAL A 305 -10.80 -2.13 -18.63
N LEU A 306 -11.00 -2.74 -17.46
CA LEU A 306 -11.04 -4.20 -17.32
C LEU A 306 -12.21 -4.83 -18.10
N ALA A 307 -13.37 -4.18 -18.13
CA ALA A 307 -14.51 -4.65 -18.92
C ALA A 307 -14.25 -4.58 -20.44
N LEU A 308 -13.66 -3.48 -20.91
CA LEU A 308 -13.29 -3.28 -22.32
C LEU A 308 -12.14 -4.22 -22.75
N GLY A 309 -11.19 -4.47 -21.85
CA GLY A 309 -10.00 -5.28 -22.12
C GLY A 309 -10.24 -6.79 -22.19
N THR A 310 -11.46 -7.28 -21.93
CA THR A 310 -11.77 -8.72 -21.92
C THR A 310 -11.51 -9.43 -23.24
N GLN A 311 -11.48 -8.69 -24.35
CA GLN A 311 -11.21 -9.20 -25.70
C GLN A 311 -9.71 -9.23 -26.04
N HIS A 312 -8.85 -8.62 -25.23
CA HIS A 312 -7.44 -8.45 -25.56
C HIS A 312 -6.58 -9.60 -24.99
N PRO A 313 -5.73 -10.26 -25.79
CA PRO A 313 -5.04 -11.49 -25.39
C PRO A 313 -4.00 -11.30 -24.27
N PHE A 314 -3.48 -10.08 -24.10
CA PHE A 314 -2.47 -9.75 -23.09
C PHE A 314 -2.99 -8.85 -21.96
N LEU A 315 -4.30 -8.66 -21.85
CA LEU A 315 -4.91 -7.95 -20.72
C LEU A 315 -5.68 -8.93 -19.84
N CYS A 316 -5.55 -8.71 -18.53
CA CYS A 316 -6.26 -9.50 -17.53
C CYS A 316 -7.77 -9.37 -17.71
N LYS A 317 -8.43 -10.52 -17.90
CA LYS A 317 -9.86 -10.61 -18.17
C LYS A 317 -10.67 -10.45 -16.88
N LEU A 318 -11.62 -9.53 -16.92
CA LEU A 318 -12.66 -9.40 -15.90
C LEU A 318 -13.75 -10.46 -16.11
N PHE A 319 -13.99 -11.28 -15.09
CA PHE A 319 -15.09 -12.24 -15.09
C PHE A 319 -16.40 -11.58 -14.64
N CYS A 320 -16.39 -10.94 -13.46
CA CYS A 320 -17.53 -10.18 -12.96
C CYS A 320 -17.09 -9.16 -11.89
N THR A 321 -18.02 -8.27 -11.54
CA THR A 321 -17.88 -7.37 -10.39
C THR A 321 -19.14 -7.42 -9.56
N PHE A 322 -19.00 -7.30 -8.24
CA PHE A 322 -20.11 -7.16 -7.30
C PHE A 322 -19.64 -6.37 -6.07
N GLN A 323 -20.55 -6.00 -5.18
CA GLN A 323 -20.25 -5.24 -3.97
C GLN A 323 -21.08 -5.73 -2.79
N SER A 324 -20.53 -5.65 -1.57
CA SER A 324 -21.28 -5.70 -0.33
C SER A 324 -21.56 -4.29 0.18
N GLU A 325 -22.07 -4.12 1.39
CA GLU A 325 -22.20 -2.80 2.03
C GLU A 325 -20.82 -2.15 2.22
N SER A 326 -19.83 -2.93 2.64
CA SER A 326 -18.50 -2.47 3.07
C SER A 326 -17.40 -2.58 1.99
N HIS A 327 -17.57 -3.40 0.95
CA HIS A 327 -16.51 -3.73 -0.01
C HIS A 327 -16.95 -3.74 -1.47
N LEU A 328 -15.99 -3.50 -2.37
CA LEU A 328 -16.08 -3.72 -3.82
C LEU A 328 -15.24 -4.93 -4.21
N PHE A 329 -15.76 -5.76 -5.13
CA PHE A 329 -15.12 -7.00 -5.57
C PHE A 329 -14.97 -7.05 -7.08
N PHE A 330 -13.75 -7.35 -7.53
CA PHE A 330 -13.39 -7.55 -8.92
C PHE A 330 -12.90 -8.98 -9.07
N VAL A 331 -13.68 -9.83 -9.74
CA VAL A 331 -13.32 -11.22 -10.02
C VAL A 331 -12.63 -11.25 -11.38
N MET A 332 -11.35 -11.59 -11.37
CA MET A 332 -10.48 -11.56 -12.53
C MET A 332 -9.91 -12.96 -12.76
N GLU A 333 -9.44 -13.23 -13.98
CA GLU A 333 -8.70 -14.46 -14.24
C GLU A 333 -7.48 -14.59 -13.33
N PHE A 334 -7.18 -15.83 -12.92
CA PHE A 334 -5.99 -16.09 -12.11
C PHE A 334 -4.79 -16.36 -13.02
N LEU A 335 -3.75 -15.54 -12.87
CA LEU A 335 -2.47 -15.67 -13.58
C LEU A 335 -1.40 -16.22 -12.63
N ASN A 336 -0.95 -17.45 -12.87
CA ASN A 336 -0.01 -18.17 -12.01
C ASN A 336 1.48 -17.92 -12.34
N GLY A 337 1.78 -17.09 -13.34
CA GLY A 337 3.13 -16.86 -13.83
C GLY A 337 3.99 -15.89 -13.01
N GLY A 338 3.43 -15.23 -11.99
CA GLY A 338 4.11 -14.14 -11.28
C GLY A 338 4.19 -12.84 -12.10
N ASP A 339 4.66 -11.77 -11.48
CA ASP A 339 4.85 -10.49 -12.15
C ASP A 339 6.26 -10.33 -12.76
N LEU A 340 6.44 -9.31 -13.60
CA LEU A 340 7.72 -9.07 -14.27
C LEU A 340 8.86 -8.82 -13.29
N MET A 341 8.57 -8.19 -12.14
CA MET A 341 9.57 -7.87 -11.12
C MET A 341 10.10 -9.14 -10.46
N PHE A 342 9.22 -10.11 -10.15
CA PHE A 342 9.61 -11.43 -9.65
C PHE A 342 10.63 -12.08 -10.59
N HIS A 343 10.35 -12.06 -11.89
CA HIS A 343 11.25 -12.64 -12.90
C HIS A 343 12.56 -11.86 -13.06
N ILE A 344 12.52 -10.53 -13.00
CA ILE A 344 13.74 -9.70 -13.06
C ILE A 344 14.61 -9.96 -11.82
N GLN A 345 14.02 -10.06 -10.63
CA GLN A 345 14.76 -10.34 -9.40
C GLN A 345 15.45 -11.71 -9.44
N GLN A 346 14.78 -12.72 -10.00
CA GLN A 346 15.35 -14.06 -10.13
C GLN A 346 16.46 -14.13 -11.18
N SER A 347 16.29 -13.47 -12.32
CA SER A 347 17.29 -13.47 -13.42
C SER A 347 18.37 -12.39 -13.29
N GLY A 348 18.21 -11.42 -12.39
CA GLY A 348 19.00 -10.18 -12.32
C GLY A 348 18.68 -9.18 -13.44
N ARG A 349 18.74 -9.63 -14.70
CA ARG A 349 18.30 -8.89 -15.90
C ARG A 349 17.81 -9.87 -16.97
N PHE A 350 16.96 -9.39 -17.88
CA PHE A 350 16.61 -10.15 -19.07
C PHE A 350 17.65 -9.98 -20.16
N ASP A 351 17.82 -11.02 -20.97
CA ASP A 351 18.53 -10.90 -22.23
C ASP A 351 17.76 -9.98 -23.20
N GLN A 352 18.45 -9.53 -24.25
CA GLN A 352 17.89 -8.56 -25.18
C GLN A 352 16.64 -9.07 -25.90
N ASN A 353 16.55 -10.36 -26.21
CA ASN A 353 15.42 -10.92 -26.94
C ASN A 353 14.19 -11.00 -26.03
N ARG A 354 14.34 -11.49 -24.81
CA ARG A 354 13.26 -11.49 -23.80
C ARG A 354 12.80 -10.09 -23.46
N ALA A 355 13.72 -9.14 -23.26
CA ALA A 355 13.39 -7.75 -22.99
C ALA A 355 12.60 -7.12 -24.16
N ARG A 356 13.04 -7.34 -25.40
CA ARG A 356 12.35 -6.86 -26.61
C ARG A 356 10.95 -7.44 -26.71
N PHE A 357 10.78 -8.74 -26.49
CA PHE A 357 9.48 -9.40 -26.55
C PHE A 357 8.48 -8.80 -25.54
N MET A 358 8.90 -8.64 -24.27
CA MET A 358 8.07 -8.04 -23.23
C MET A 358 7.73 -6.57 -23.53
N ALA A 359 8.67 -5.82 -24.10
CA ALA A 359 8.44 -4.43 -24.52
C ALA A 359 7.42 -4.36 -25.67
N VAL A 360 7.50 -5.24 -26.67
CA VAL A 360 6.55 -5.30 -27.79
C VAL A 360 5.13 -5.60 -27.29
N ILE A 361 4.97 -6.59 -26.40
CA ILE A 361 3.66 -6.89 -25.78
C ILE A 361 3.12 -5.65 -25.05
N SER A 362 3.96 -4.98 -24.26
CA SER A 362 3.56 -3.79 -23.52
C SER A 362 3.10 -2.68 -24.47
N CYS A 363 3.86 -2.38 -25.52
CA CYS A 363 3.49 -1.39 -26.54
C CYS A 363 2.17 -1.75 -27.22
N PHE A 364 1.97 -3.02 -27.59
CA PHE A 364 0.74 -3.48 -28.23
C PHE A 364 -0.48 -3.23 -27.33
N ILE A 365 -0.38 -3.59 -26.04
CA ILE A 365 -1.42 -3.31 -25.04
C ILE A 365 -1.74 -1.80 -24.99
N PHE A 366 -0.72 -0.95 -24.89
CA PHE A 366 -0.91 0.51 -24.82
C PHE A 366 -1.61 1.04 -26.06
N SER A 367 -1.17 0.64 -27.26
CA SER A 367 -1.79 1.07 -28.51
C SER A 367 -3.25 0.62 -28.63
N SER A 368 -3.57 -0.62 -28.22
CA SER A 368 -4.95 -1.12 -28.21
C SER A 368 -5.83 -0.37 -27.21
N LEU A 369 -5.31 -0.04 -26.04
CA LEU A 369 -6.03 0.77 -25.05
C LEU A 369 -6.25 2.20 -25.53
N GLU A 370 -5.24 2.87 -26.10
CA GLU A 370 -5.38 4.22 -26.65
C GLU A 370 -6.39 4.29 -27.79
N GLY A 371 -6.38 3.30 -28.69
CA GLY A 371 -7.37 3.19 -29.77
C GLY A 371 -8.79 3.02 -29.24
N SER A 372 -8.97 2.18 -28.22
CA SER A 372 -10.27 1.95 -27.57
C SER A 372 -10.76 3.18 -26.78
N THR A 373 -9.84 3.93 -26.18
CA THR A 373 -10.15 5.16 -25.41
C THR A 373 -10.69 6.26 -26.32
N ARG A 374 -10.20 6.37 -27.56
CA ARG A 374 -10.69 7.33 -28.56
C ARG A 374 -12.09 7.02 -29.08
N ILE A 375 -12.51 5.75 -29.05
CA ILE A 375 -13.77 5.29 -29.64
C ILE A 375 -14.88 5.15 -28.58
N GLY A 376 -14.56 4.86 -27.31
CA GLY A 376 -15.58 4.46 -26.33
C GLY A 376 -15.59 5.18 -24.98
N LEU A 377 -14.60 6.02 -24.64
CA LEU A 377 -14.46 6.55 -23.27
C LEU A 377 -14.85 8.01 -23.06
N GLY A 378 -15.34 8.71 -24.08
CA GLY A 378 -15.95 10.05 -23.89
C GLY A 378 -15.08 11.03 -23.09
N PHE A 379 -13.76 10.92 -23.19
CA PHE A 379 -12.86 11.93 -22.65
C PHE A 379 -12.98 13.17 -23.55
N THR A 380 -13.93 14.03 -23.24
CA THR A 380 -13.93 15.39 -23.75
C THR A 380 -12.60 16.03 -23.38
N ARG A 381 -11.82 16.38 -24.39
CA ARG A 381 -10.65 17.25 -24.25
C ARG A 381 -11.11 18.53 -23.53
N GLN A 382 -10.79 18.67 -22.25
CA GLN A 382 -10.68 20.02 -21.68
C GLN A 382 -9.47 20.67 -22.34
N LYS A 383 -9.75 21.62 -23.23
CA LYS A 383 -8.79 22.54 -23.83
C LYS A 383 -8.23 23.49 -22.78
#